data_AF-A0A2D8UJW3-F1
#
_entry.id   AF-A0A2D8UJW3-F1
#
_cell.length_a   1.000
_cell.length_b   1.000
_cell.length_c   1.000
_cell.angle_alpha   90.00
_cell.angle_beta   90.00
_cell.angle_gamma   90.00
#
_symmetry.space_group_name_H-M   'P 1'
#
loop_
_entity.id
_entity.type
_entity.pdbx_description
1 polymer ?
#
loop_
_entity_poly.entity_id
_entity_poly.type
_entity_poly.pdbx_seq_one_letter_code
_entity_poly.pdbx_strand_id
1 'polypeptide(L)'
;MYTGVFSQDCVLPNGKYKVEYDEGFEKYPKFYFKIKNNKFIYIDLDENVEYTIEKNEDCYLVLEKKEVDETNFTELQKLLNKQHPFYTFEKINDKVYEFIYRDDLHVTISEGKFIKQ
;
A
#
# COMPACT_ATOMS: atom_id res chain seq x y z
N MET A 1 29.60 -12.86 -3.93
CA MET A 1 28.62 -12.60 -2.86
C MET A 1 28.41 -11.11 -2.81
N TYR A 2 27.30 -10.60 -3.33
CA TYR A 2 26.95 -9.19 -3.24
C TYR A 2 26.21 -8.98 -1.92
N THR A 3 26.93 -8.52 -0.89
CA THR A 3 26.35 -8.03 0.35
C THR A 3 26.07 -6.54 0.18
N GLY A 4 24.92 -6.23 -0.41
CA GLY A 4 24.39 -4.87 -0.48
C GLY A 4 23.22 -4.75 0.48
N VAL A 5 23.49 -4.64 1.79
CA VAL A 5 22.48 -4.15 2.74
C VAL A 5 22.41 -2.65 2.52
N PHE A 6 21.75 -2.25 1.44
CA PHE A 6 21.28 -0.88 1.33
C PHE A 6 20.23 -0.73 2.41
N SER A 7 20.48 0.17 3.36
CA SER A 7 19.44 0.79 4.17
C SER A 7 18.46 1.44 3.19
N GLN A 8 17.50 0.66 2.69
CA GLN A 8 16.33 1.24 2.06
C GLN A 8 15.65 2.03 3.17
N ASP A 9 15.49 3.34 3.00
CA ASP A 9 14.59 4.11 3.85
C ASP A 9 13.19 3.56 3.59
N CYS A 10 12.76 2.62 4.43
CA CYS A 10 11.51 1.87 4.28
C CYS A 10 10.28 2.69 4.70
N VAL A 11 10.38 4.00 4.55
CA VAL A 11 9.37 4.97 4.91
C VAL A 11 9.11 5.80 3.67
N LEU A 12 7.89 5.67 3.13
CA LEU A 12 7.45 6.57 2.08
C LEU A 12 7.41 7.99 2.67
N PRO A 13 8.16 8.97 2.13
CA PRO A 13 8.24 10.29 2.75
C PRO A 13 6.87 10.99 2.80
N ASN A 14 6.71 11.93 3.73
CA ASN A 14 5.54 12.80 3.69
C ASN A 14 5.43 13.50 2.32
N GLY A 15 4.22 13.52 1.77
CA GLY A 15 3.98 14.03 0.42
C GLY A 15 2.65 13.60 -0.15
N LYS A 16 2.29 14.19 -1.29
CA LYS A 16 1.19 13.72 -2.13
C LYS A 16 1.76 12.83 -3.22
N TYR A 17 1.06 11.76 -3.51
CA TYR A 17 1.47 10.75 -4.47
C TYR A 17 0.34 10.48 -5.44
N LYS A 18 0.72 10.26 -6.69
CA LYS A 18 -0.14 9.71 -7.73
C LYS A 18 0.21 8.23 -7.91
N VAL A 19 -0.81 7.38 -8.06
CA VAL A 19 -0.62 5.98 -8.42
C VAL A 19 -0.68 5.83 -9.94
N GLU A 20 0.33 5.17 -10.51
CA GLU A 20 0.35 4.72 -11.89
C GLU A 20 0.62 3.23 -11.93
N TYR A 21 -0.35 2.46 -12.42
CA TYR A 21 -0.24 1.01 -12.52
C TYR A 21 0.56 0.59 -13.76
N ASP A 22 1.23 -0.56 -13.67
CA ASP A 22 1.89 -1.18 -14.81
C ASP A 22 0.86 -1.77 -15.80
N GLU A 23 1.30 -2.14 -17.02
CA GLU A 23 0.45 -2.48 -18.17
C GLU A 23 -0.64 -3.53 -17.84
N GLY A 24 -0.29 -4.55 -17.04
CA GLY A 24 -1.21 -5.61 -16.60
C GLY A 24 -2.35 -5.13 -15.69
N PHE A 25 -2.25 -3.93 -15.13
CA PHE A 25 -3.17 -3.36 -14.15
C PHE A 25 -3.72 -1.98 -14.57
N GLU A 26 -3.55 -1.57 -15.83
CA GLU A 26 -3.95 -0.23 -16.32
C GLU A 26 -5.44 0.12 -16.14
N LYS A 27 -6.30 -0.91 -16.04
CA LYS A 27 -7.75 -0.73 -15.82
C LYS A 27 -8.10 -0.40 -14.37
N TYR A 28 -7.16 -0.50 -13.44
CA TYR A 28 -7.40 -0.15 -12.05
C TYR A 28 -7.65 1.37 -11.90
N PRO A 29 -8.52 1.77 -10.96
CA PRO A 29 -8.84 3.17 -10.76
C PRO A 29 -7.58 3.93 -10.34
N LYS A 30 -7.25 4.99 -11.10
CA LYS A 30 -6.16 5.89 -10.76
C LYS A 30 -6.59 6.76 -9.60
N PHE A 31 -5.73 6.87 -8.59
CA PHE A 31 -6.03 7.67 -7.41
C PHE A 31 -4.81 8.43 -6.92
N TYR A 32 -5.09 9.38 -6.02
CA TYR A 32 -4.08 10.11 -5.29
C TYR A 32 -4.15 9.75 -3.83
N PHE A 33 -3.01 9.78 -3.16
CA PHE A 33 -2.97 9.65 -1.72
C PHE A 33 -1.96 10.62 -1.13
N LYS A 34 -2.04 10.80 0.18
CA LYS A 34 -1.08 11.59 0.94
C LYS A 34 -0.53 10.79 2.09
N ILE A 35 0.78 10.81 2.23
CA ILE A 35 1.45 10.38 3.46
C ILE A 35 1.64 11.60 4.36
N LYS A 36 1.14 11.49 5.60
CA LYS A 36 1.34 12.48 6.65
C LYS A 36 1.65 11.77 7.97
N ASN A 37 2.92 11.75 8.34
CA ASN A 37 3.46 10.96 9.45
C ASN A 37 3.16 9.48 9.20
N ASN A 38 2.51 8.78 10.13
CA ASN A 38 2.13 7.37 9.98
C ASN A 38 0.70 7.22 9.43
N LYS A 39 0.23 8.17 8.61
CA LYS A 39 -1.12 8.11 8.03
C LYS A 39 -1.05 8.07 6.52
N PHE A 40 -1.78 7.12 5.95
CA PHE A 40 -2.13 7.06 4.55
C PHE A 40 -3.52 7.65 4.36
N ILE A 41 -3.63 8.71 3.57
CA ILE A 41 -4.89 9.43 3.33
C ILE A 41 -5.22 9.24 1.86
N TYR A 42 -6.21 8.41 1.57
CA TYR A 42 -6.75 8.28 0.22
C TYR A 42 -7.49 9.57 -0.15
N ILE A 43 -7.19 10.12 -1.31
CA ILE A 43 -7.81 11.34 -1.83
C ILE A 43 -8.66 10.93 -3.01
N ASP A 44 -9.94 10.64 -2.73
CA ASP A 44 -10.98 10.56 -3.77
C ASP A 44 -11.83 11.83 -3.76
N LEU A 45 -12.58 12.05 -4.85
CA LEU A 45 -13.36 13.28 -5.10
C LEU A 45 -14.41 13.59 -4.03
N ASP A 46 -14.89 12.59 -3.28
CA ASP A 46 -16.02 12.74 -2.36
C ASP A 46 -15.71 12.42 -0.89
N GLU A 47 -14.66 11.65 -0.57
CA GLU A 47 -14.29 11.30 0.81
C GLU A 47 -12.77 11.16 1.02
N ASN A 48 -12.25 11.69 2.13
CA ASN A 48 -10.88 11.41 2.58
C ASN A 48 -10.91 10.19 3.51
N VAL A 49 -10.47 9.03 3.01
CA VAL A 49 -10.35 7.83 3.85
C VAL A 49 -8.95 7.78 4.43
N GLU A 50 -8.86 7.88 5.76
CA GLU A 50 -7.59 7.76 6.50
C GLU A 50 -7.37 6.32 6.99
N TYR A 51 -6.14 5.86 6.85
CA TYR A 51 -5.61 4.61 7.39
C TYR A 51 -4.33 4.88 8.17
N THR A 52 -4.13 4.20 9.29
CA THR A 52 -2.84 4.19 9.99
C THR A 52 -1.89 3.26 9.23
N ILE A 53 -0.63 3.65 9.11
CA ILE A 53 0.41 2.78 8.58
C ILE A 53 1.01 2.02 9.74
N GLU A 54 0.88 0.70 9.73
CA GLU A 54 1.58 -0.16 10.67
C GLU A 54 3.04 -0.26 10.25
N LYS A 55 3.94 -0.09 11.22
CA LYS A 55 5.38 -0.21 10.96
C LYS A 55 5.76 -1.68 11.03
N ASN A 56 6.27 -2.22 9.93
CA ASN A 56 6.96 -3.51 9.92
C ASN A 56 8.47 -3.29 9.72
N GLU A 57 9.28 -4.10 10.40
CA GLU A 57 10.74 -4.22 10.20
C GLU A 57 11.11 -4.62 8.76
N ASP A 58 10.19 -5.26 8.01
CA ASP A 58 10.37 -5.81 6.66
C ASP A 58 10.03 -4.84 5.50
N CYS A 59 9.95 -3.53 5.75
CA CYS A 59 9.76 -2.52 4.71
C CYS A 59 8.41 -2.59 3.96
N TYR A 60 7.38 -3.00 4.69
CA TYR A 60 6.01 -3.03 4.18
C TYR A 60 5.22 -1.81 4.65
N LEU A 61 4.45 -1.23 3.74
CA LEU A 61 3.36 -0.32 4.07
C LEU A 61 2.11 -1.18 4.23
N VAL A 62 1.85 -1.54 5.49
CA VAL A 62 0.63 -2.22 5.91
C VAL A 62 -0.35 -1.13 6.33
N LEU A 63 -1.54 -1.15 5.74
CA LEU A 63 -2.62 -0.26 6.16
C LEU A 63 -3.40 -0.96 7.27
N GLU A 64 -3.53 -0.31 8.42
CA GLU A 64 -4.34 -0.80 9.53
C GLU A 64 -5.74 -1.10 9.00
N LYS A 65 -6.15 -2.36 9.15
CA LYS A 65 -7.44 -2.82 8.68
C LYS A 65 -8.53 -2.22 9.55
N LYS A 66 -9.49 -1.53 8.92
CA LYS A 66 -10.68 -1.06 9.64
C LYS A 66 -11.41 -2.27 10.22
N GLU A 67 -11.81 -2.18 11.49
CA GLU A 67 -12.69 -3.17 12.08
C GLU A 67 -14.03 -3.18 11.31
N VAL A 68 -14.45 -4.37 10.90
CA VAL A 68 -15.72 -4.60 10.20
C VAL A 68 -16.57 -5.51 11.09
N ASP A 69 -17.85 -5.17 11.24
CA ASP A 69 -18.79 -6.04 11.95
C ASP A 69 -19.02 -7.33 11.15
N GLU A 70 -18.43 -8.43 11.61
CA GLU A 70 -18.51 -9.75 10.99
C GLU A 70 -19.77 -10.54 11.40
N THR A 71 -20.69 -9.97 12.18
CA THR A 71 -21.85 -10.69 12.73
C THR A 71 -22.69 -11.36 11.64
N ASN A 72 -22.79 -10.74 10.46
CA ASN A 72 -23.55 -11.25 9.31
C ASN A 72 -22.69 -11.95 8.25
N PHE A 73 -21.40 -12.17 8.51
CA PHE A 73 -20.50 -12.77 7.53
C PHE A 73 -20.61 -14.30 7.57
N THR A 74 -20.55 -14.92 6.39
CA THR A 74 -20.31 -16.36 6.25
C THR A 74 -18.89 -16.72 6.70
N GLU A 75 -18.63 -17.98 7.04
CA GLU A 75 -17.28 -18.43 7.45
C GLU A 75 -16.21 -18.16 6.39
N LEU A 76 -16.57 -18.27 5.10
CA LEU A 76 -15.67 -17.89 4.01
C LEU A 76 -15.36 -16.40 4.01
N GLN A 77 -16.37 -15.54 4.22
CA GLN A 77 -16.17 -14.09 4.29
C GLN A 77 -15.34 -13.68 5.51
N LYS A 78 -15.54 -14.33 6.66
CA LYS A 78 -14.68 -14.12 7.85
C LYS A 78 -13.24 -14.54 7.57
N LEU A 79 -13.03 -15.66 6.88
CA LEU A 79 -11.70 -16.12 6.49
C LEU A 79 -11.02 -15.12 5.54
N LEU A 80 -11.73 -14.64 4.52
CA LEU A 80 -11.23 -13.62 3.60
C LEU A 80 -10.96 -12.28 4.31
N ASN A 81 -11.80 -11.89 5.27
CA ASN A 81 -11.61 -10.69 6.07
C ASN A 81 -10.40 -10.80 7.01
N LYS A 82 -9.86 -11.98 7.28
CA LYS A 82 -8.61 -12.10 8.06
C LYS A 82 -7.37 -11.71 7.26
N GLN A 83 -7.49 -11.60 5.94
CA GLN A 83 -6.35 -11.22 5.09
C GLN A 83 -5.94 -9.76 5.35
N HIS A 84 -4.63 -9.52 5.46
CA HIS A 84 -3.99 -8.22 5.67
C HIS A 84 -3.10 -7.85 4.48
N PRO A 85 -3.70 -7.46 3.35
CA PRO A 85 -2.90 -7.11 2.20
C PRO A 85 -1.99 -5.92 2.49
N PHE A 86 -0.80 -5.95 1.91
CA PHE A 86 0.29 -5.02 2.22
C PHE A 86 1.00 -4.57 0.95
N TYR A 87 1.56 -3.37 1.00
CA TYR A 87 2.40 -2.84 -0.06
C TYR A 87 3.87 -3.06 0.29
N THR A 88 4.60 -3.67 -0.62
CA THR A 88 6.07 -3.59 -0.65
C THR A 88 6.46 -2.50 -1.62
N PHE A 89 7.49 -1.71 -1.35
CA PHE A 89 7.94 -0.70 -2.30
C PHE A 89 9.46 -0.48 -2.26
N GLU A 90 9.99 -0.05 -3.40
CA GLU A 90 11.40 0.27 -3.58
C GLU A 90 11.54 1.69 -4.15
N LYS A 91 12.49 2.46 -3.62
CA LYS A 91 12.81 3.80 -4.14
C LYS A 91 13.61 3.67 -5.43
N ILE A 92 13.07 4.17 -6.54
CA ILE A 92 13.77 4.27 -7.83
C ILE A 92 14.55 5.59 -7.92
N ASN A 93 13.91 6.69 -7.51
CA ASN A 93 14.53 8.00 -7.39
C ASN A 93 13.77 8.86 -6.36
N ASP A 94 14.13 10.13 -6.20
CA ASP A 94 13.54 11.01 -5.18
C ASP A 94 12.03 11.23 -5.32
N LYS A 95 11.46 10.96 -6.50
CA LYS A 95 10.03 11.13 -6.79
C LYS A 95 9.30 9.83 -7.08
N VAL A 96 10.00 8.76 -7.45
CA VAL A 96 9.37 7.53 -7.95
C VAL A 96 9.73 6.36 -7.05
N TYR A 97 8.69 5.65 -6.62
CA TYR A 97 8.79 4.42 -5.83
C TYR A 97 7.99 3.34 -6.55
N GLU A 98 8.62 2.22 -6.89
CA GLU A 98 7.88 1.07 -7.42
C GLU A 98 7.24 0.32 -6.27
N PHE A 99 6.00 -0.14 -6.45
CA PHE A 99 5.26 -0.86 -5.43
C PHE A 99 4.67 -2.15 -5.98
N ILE A 100 4.50 -3.11 -5.07
CA ILE A 100 3.72 -4.33 -5.29
C ILE A 100 2.75 -4.44 -4.12
N TYR A 101 1.45 -4.53 -4.43
CA TYR A 101 0.38 -4.77 -3.48
C TYR A 101 0.05 -6.25 -3.47
N ARG A 102 0.15 -6.88 -2.29
CA ARG A 102 0.01 -8.33 -2.13
C ARG A 102 -0.99 -8.66 -1.03
N ASP A 103 -1.57 -9.84 -1.09
CA ASP A 103 -2.25 -10.44 0.06
C ASP A 103 -1.26 -11.17 0.99
N ASP A 104 -1.74 -11.71 2.12
CA ASP A 104 -0.94 -12.47 3.08
C ASP A 104 -0.30 -13.73 2.47
N LEU A 105 -0.88 -14.28 1.39
CA LEU A 105 -0.36 -15.43 0.66
C LEU A 105 0.72 -15.01 -0.36
N HIS A 106 1.12 -13.74 -0.36
CA HIS A 106 2.08 -13.14 -1.27
C HIS A 106 1.63 -13.15 -2.74
N VAL A 107 0.33 -13.33 -2.98
CA VAL A 107 -0.27 -13.20 -4.31
C VAL A 107 -0.30 -11.72 -4.67
N THR A 108 0.21 -11.38 -5.85
CA THR A 108 0.20 -9.99 -6.33
C THR A 108 -1.20 -9.60 -6.77
N ILE A 109 -1.75 -8.60 -6.09
CA ILE A 109 -3.06 -8.00 -6.38
C ILE A 109 -2.90 -6.92 -7.45
N SER A 110 -1.89 -6.05 -7.31
CA SER A 110 -1.53 -5.03 -8.28
C SER A 110 -0.10 -4.56 -8.08
N GLU A 111 0.49 -3.93 -9.10
CA GLU A 111 1.81 -3.32 -9.03
C GLU A 111 1.89 -2.08 -9.91
N GLY A 112 2.90 -1.24 -9.64
CA GLY A 112 3.12 -0.02 -10.37
C GLY A 112 4.02 0.96 -9.63
N LYS A 113 3.72 2.24 -9.74
CA LYS A 113 4.55 3.34 -9.26
C LYS A 113 3.75 4.32 -8.40
N PHE A 114 4.33 4.71 -7.27
CA PHE A 114 3.97 5.89 -6.50
C PHE A 114 4.83 7.06 -6.95
N ILE A 115 4.21 8.10 -7.50
CA ILE A 115 4.88 9.28 -8.03
C ILE A 115 4.59 10.49 -7.15
N LYS A 116 5.62 10.95 -6.42
CA LYS A 116 5.57 12.13 -5.56
C LYS A 116 5.37 13.40 -6.39
N GLN A 117 4.34 14.17 -6.02
CA GLN A 117 3.98 15.45 -6.64
C GLN A 117 4.69 16.62 -5.94
#